data_AF-U7QF09-F1
#
_entry.id   AF-U7QF09-F1
#
_cell.length_a   1.000
_cell.length_b   1.000
_cell.length_c   1.000
_cell.angle_alpha   90.00
_cell.angle_beta   90.00
_cell.angle_gamma   90.00
#
_symmetry.space_group_name_H-M   'P 1'
#
loop_
_entity.id
_entity.type
_entity.pdbx_description
1 polymer ?
#
loop_
_entity_poly.entity_id
_entity_poly.type
_entity_poly.pdbx_seq_one_letter_code
_entity_poly.pdbx_strand_id
1 'polypeptide(L)' 'MQFIDEAGETLPEYEVALDFVGAGFNEWVLVTRGSAARQIPGSETRPSDAAVVAIIDTITAGNRSLYSKKDQER' A
#
# COMPACT_ATOMS: atom_id res chain seq x y z
N MET A 1 4.45 7.46 0.14
CA MET A 1 4.45 6.05 0.57
C MET A 1 5.89 5.56 0.54
N GLN A 2 6.47 5.22 1.69
CA GLN A 2 7.78 4.59 1.71
C GLN A 2 7.61 3.08 1.49
N PHE A 3 8.43 2.47 0.63
CA PHE A 3 8.37 1.03 0.42
C PHE A 3 9.02 0.27 1.56
N ILE A 4 8.58 -0.96 1.74
CA ILE A 4 9.11 -1.90 2.71
C ILE A 4 9.50 -3.19 2.01
N ASP A 5 10.48 -3.91 2.57
CA ASP A 5 10.85 -5.23 2.10
C ASP A 5 9.99 -6.35 2.73
N GLU A 6 10.35 -7.60 2.43
CA GLU A 6 9.67 -8.79 2.97
C GLU A 6 9.82 -8.98 4.49
N ALA A 7 10.80 -8.32 5.12
CA ALA A 7 10.97 -8.30 6.57
C ALA A 7 10.17 -7.16 7.23
N GLY A 8 9.59 -6.25 6.43
CA GLY A 8 8.89 -5.07 6.92
C GLY A 8 9.79 -3.86 7.14
N GLU A 9 11.07 -3.95 6.76
CA GLU A 9 12.03 -2.87 6.93
C GLU A 9 11.88 -1.85 5.80
N THR A 10 12.03 -0.57 6.14
CA THR A 10 11.83 0.50 5.16
C THR A 10 12.97 0.56 4.15
N LEU A 11 12.63 0.70 2.88
CA LEU A 11 13.55 0.93 1.79
C LEU A 11 13.80 2.43 1.58
N PRO A 12 14.95 2.83 0.99
CA PRO A 12 15.21 4.21 0.56
C PRO A 12 14.49 4.55 -0.75
N GLU A 13 13.32 3.95 -0.99
CA GLU A 13 12.47 4.13 -2.15
C GLU A 13 11.09 4.56 -1.68
N TYR A 14 10.45 5.45 -2.43
CA TYR A 14 9.13 5.94 -2.11
C TYR A 14 8.35 6.32 -3.37
N GLU A 15 7.04 6.41 -3.21
CA GLU A 15 6.11 6.83 -4.25
C GLU A 15 5.12 7.86 -3.70
N VAL A 16 4.75 8.85 -4.51
CA VAL A 16 3.60 9.73 -4.23
C VAL A 16 2.39 9.12 -4.93
N ALA A 17 1.44 8.60 -4.16
CA ALA A 17 0.30 7.87 -4.70
C ALA A 17 -1.01 8.57 -4.39
N LEU A 18 -1.97 8.48 -5.32
CA LEU A 18 -3.35 8.85 -5.02
C LEU A 18 -3.96 7.82 -4.06
N ASP A 19 -4.56 8.29 -2.98
CA ASP A 19 -5.27 7.44 -2.04
C ASP A 19 -6.78 7.51 -2.27
N PHE A 20 -7.35 6.39 -2.71
CA PHE A 20 -8.78 6.22 -2.91
C PHE A 20 -9.44 5.37 -1.81
N VAL A 21 -8.64 4.80 -0.91
CA VAL A 21 -9.09 3.87 0.14
C VAL A 21 -9.24 4.59 1.48
N GLY A 22 -8.43 5.63 1.71
CA GLY A 22 -8.43 6.38 2.96
C GLY A 22 -7.48 5.79 4.00
N ALA A 23 -6.26 5.47 3.57
CA ALA A 23 -5.21 4.96 4.43
C ALA A 23 -4.79 6.01 5.47
N GLY A 24 -4.74 5.57 6.72
CA GLY A 24 -4.27 6.35 7.86
C GLY A 24 -2.75 6.40 7.98
N PHE A 25 -2.29 7.17 8.96
CA PHE A 25 -0.87 7.22 9.31
C PHE A 25 -0.37 5.84 9.79
N ASN A 26 0.83 5.45 9.36
CA ASN A 26 1.46 4.15 9.67
C ASN A 26 0.72 2.89 9.20
N GLU A 27 -0.33 3.01 8.38
CA GLU A 27 -0.97 1.83 7.80
C GLU A 27 -0.14 1.26 6.65
N TRP A 28 -0.04 -0.07 6.60
CA TRP A 28 0.58 -0.75 5.47
C TRP A 28 -0.44 -0.88 4.35
N VAL A 29 -0.01 -0.58 3.12
CA VAL A 29 -0.90 -0.51 1.97
C VAL A 29 -0.34 -1.25 0.77
N LEU A 30 -1.24 -1.70 -0.10
CA LEU A 30 -0.88 -2.12 -1.46
C LEU A 30 -0.93 -0.92 -2.39
N VAL A 31 0.14 -0.75 -3.15
CA VAL A 31 0.29 0.28 -4.16
C VAL A 31 0.41 -0.36 -5.54
N THR A 32 -0.29 0.21 -6.52
CA THR A 32 -0.12 -0.14 -7.92
C THR A 32 0.60 0.99 -8.66
N ARG A 33 1.37 0.64 -9.70
CA ARG A 33 2.15 1.59 -10.50
C ARG A 33 1.79 1.54 -11.99
N GLY A 34 2.14 2.60 -12.71
CA GLY A 34 1.88 2.75 -14.15
C GLY A 34 0.40 2.93 -14.48
N SER A 35 -0.03 2.44 -15.64
CA SER A 35 -1.41 2.62 -16.12
C SER A 35 -2.47 1.96 -15.24
N ALA A 36 -2.09 1.01 -14.39
CA ALA A 36 -2.99 0.37 -13.44
C ALA A 36 -3.55 1.37 -12.41
N ALA A 37 -2.82 2.44 -12.08
CA ALA A 37 -3.29 3.49 -11.18
C ALA A 37 -4.54 4.24 -11.69
N ARG A 38 -4.81 4.16 -13.01
CA ARG A 38 -5.98 4.78 -13.65
C ARG A 38 -7.17 3.84 -13.84
N GLN A 39 -7.07 2.58 -13.41
CA GLN A 39 -8.17 1.61 -13.51
C GLN A 39 -9.21 1.79 -12.40
N ILE A 40 -8.93 2.63 -11.40
CA ILE A 40 -9.88 2.97 -10.33
C ILE A 40 -11.00 3.83 -10.93
N PRO A 41 -12.28 3.53 -10.67
CA PRO A 41 -13.41 4.30 -11.20
C PRO A 41 -13.27 5.80 -10.92
N GLY A 42 -13.34 6.64 -11.96
CA GLY A 42 -13.18 8.09 -11.85
C GLY A 42 -11.73 8.58 -11.87
N SER A 43 -10.76 7.70 -12.12
CA SER A 43 -9.32 8.00 -12.28
C SER A 43 -8.81 7.87 -13.72
N GLU A 44 -9.68 7.49 -14.67
CA GLU A 44 -9.30 7.05 -16.03
C GLU A 44 -8.50 8.10 -16.80
N THR A 45 -8.82 9.38 -16.60
CA THR A 45 -8.19 10.53 -17.26
C THR A 45 -7.18 11.26 -16.37
N ARG A 46 -7.00 10.84 -15.11
CA ARG A 46 -6.09 11.50 -14.19
C ARG A 46 -4.64 11.18 -14.57
N PRO A 47 -3.73 12.16 -14.61
CA PRO A 47 -2.33 11.93 -14.95
C PRO A 47 -1.57 11.38 -13.74
N SER A 48 -1.97 10.20 -13.27
CA SER A 48 -1.34 9.48 -12.17
C SER A 48 -0.85 8.12 -12.65
N ASP A 49 0.26 7.72 -12.06
CA ASP A 49 0.96 6.46 -12.27
C ASP A 49 1.17 5.70 -10.94
N ALA A 50 0.58 6.15 -9.84
CA ALA A 50 0.62 5.45 -8.56
C ALA A 50 -0.68 5.65 -7.78
N ALA A 51 -1.24 4.55 -7.28
CA ALA A 51 -2.45 4.59 -6.47
C ALA A 51 -2.43 3.55 -5.35
N VAL A 52 -2.94 3.93 -4.19
CA VAL A 52 -3.31 3.00 -3.11
C VAL A 52 -4.55 2.24 -3.56
N VAL A 53 -4.48 0.91 -3.50
CA VAL A 53 -5.59 0.03 -3.89
C VAL A 53 -6.17 -0.77 -2.73
N ALA A 54 -5.43 -0.92 -1.63
CA ALA A 54 -5.91 -1.57 -0.41
C ALA A 54 -5.10 -1.18 0.82
N ILE A 55 -5.73 -1.24 1.99
CA ILE A 55 -5.06 -1.28 3.30
C ILE A 55 -4.86 -2.76 3.66
N ILE A 56 -3.68 -3.09 4.18
CA ILE A 56 -3.32 -4.46 4.52
C ILE A 56 -3.75 -4.76 5.95
N ASP A 57 -4.52 -5.83 6.14
CA ASP A 57 -4.85 -6.34 7.48
C ASP A 57 -3.76 -7.27 8.01
N THR A 58 -3.31 -8.23 7.19
CA THR A 58 -2.31 -9.23 7.58
C THR A 58 -1.40 -9.63 6.41
N ILE A 59 -0.15 -9.98 6.71
CA ILE A 59 0.78 -10.61 5.78
C ILE A 59 1.26 -11.93 6.38
N THR A 60 1.19 -13.01 5.61
CA THR A 60 1.65 -14.34 6.03
C THR A 60 2.57 -14.94 4.97
N ALA A 61 3.71 -15.49 5.38
CA ALA A 61 4.61 -16.22 4.50
C ALA A 61 5.19 -17.45 5.22
N GLY A 62 5.16 -18.62 4.57
CA GLY A 62 5.73 -19.85 5.14
C GLY A 62 5.20 -20.20 6.53
N ASN A 63 3.87 -20.14 6.72
CA ASN A 63 3.16 -20.34 7.99
C ASN A 63 3.54 -19.38 9.13
N ARG A 64 4.20 -18.25 8.84
CA ARG A 64 4.52 -17.20 9.80
C ARG A 64 3.73 -15.93 9.49
N SER A 65 3.16 -15.33 10.52
CA SER A 65 2.60 -13.97 10.43
C SER A 65 3.75 -12.98 10.42
N LEU A 66 3.84 -12.19 9.35
CA LEU A 66 4.85 -11.13 9.19
C LEU A 66 4.31 -9.76 9.61
N TYR A 67 3.01 -9.55 9.43
CA TYR A 67 2.34 -8.29 9.78
C TYR A 67 0.90 -8.55 10.16
N SER A 68 0.41 -7.77 11.12
CA SER A 68 -0.99 -7.76 11.58
C SER A 68 -1.32 -6.36 12.04
N LYS A 69 -2.23 -5.70 11.33
CA LYS A 69 -2.71 -4.34 11.67
C LYS A 69 -3.29 -4.29 13.07
N LYS A 70 -4.03 -5.33 13.48
CA LYS A 70 -4.63 -5.44 14.81
C LYS A 70 -3.61 -5.42 15.94
N ASP A 71 -2.40 -5.94 15.72
CA ASP A 71 -1.36 -5.97 16.75
C ASP A 71 -0.69 -4.60 16.93
N GLN A 72 -0.79 -3.71 15.94
CA GLN A 72 -0.28 -2.33 15.99
C GLN A 72 -1.27 -1.37 16.67
N GLU A 73 -2.56 -1.73 16.73
CA GLU A 73 -3.62 -0.94 17.34
C GLU A 73 -3.84 -1.26 18.84
N ARG A 74 -3.11 -2.24 19.39
CA ARG A 74 -3.14 -2.61 20.82
C ARG A 74 -2.08 -1.87 21.63
#